data_AF-V2WPF5-F1
#
_entry.id   AF-V2WPF5-F1
#
_cell.length_a   1.000
_cell.length_b   1.000
_cell.length_c   1.000
_cell.angle_alpha   90.00
_cell.angle_beta   90.00
_cell.angle_gamma   90.00
#
_symmetry.space_group_name_H-M   'P 1'
#
loop_
_entity.id
_entity.type
_entity.pdbx_description
1 polymer ?
#
loop_
_entity_poly.entity_id
_entity_poly.type
_entity_poly.pdbx_seq_one_letter_code
_entity_poly.pdbx_strand_id
1 'polypeptide(L)'
;MTDRPGEFWKNKKTDLLLASDTEAEKVTRGEFIEDFKMSFQPLDTALEAQMKLRDLKMKERADEYTYQFTYLAKQTRYNDAAQIEAFK
;
A
#
# COMPACT_ATOMS: atom_id res chain seq x y z
N MET A 1 -16.08 14.35 14.69
CA MET A 1 -15.69 13.66 13.44
C MET A 1 -14.25 13.24 13.64
N THR A 2 -14.00 11.95 13.79
CA THR A 2 -12.64 11.43 14.01
C THR A 2 -12.05 11.16 12.64
N ASP A 3 -10.91 11.79 12.33
CA ASP A 3 -10.18 11.53 11.10
C ASP A 3 -9.97 10.02 10.92
N ARG A 4 -10.11 9.54 9.67
CA ARG A 4 -9.78 8.13 9.41
C ARG A 4 -8.31 7.90 9.78
N PRO A 5 -7.91 6.69 10.20
CA PRO A 5 -6.53 6.43 10.66
C PRO A 5 -5.43 6.91 9.69
N GLY A 6 -5.69 6.85 8.38
CA GLY A 6 -4.79 7.38 7.35
C GLY A 6 -4.73 8.91 7.26
N GLU A 7 -5.85 9.61 7.48
CA GLU A 7 -5.90 11.08 7.52
C GLU A 7 -5.17 11.59 8.76
N PHE A 8 -5.39 10.95 9.91
CA PHE A 8 -4.67 11.28 11.14
C PHE A 8 -3.15 11.11 11.00
N TRP A 9 -2.72 9.97 10.42
CA TRP A 9 -1.29 9.72 10.19
C TRP A 9 -0.68 10.76 9.25
N LYS A 10 -1.36 11.08 8.14
CA LYS A 10 -0.91 12.10 7.18
C LYS A 10 -0.81 13.49 7.82
N ASN A 11 -1.81 13.91 8.60
CA ASN A 11 -1.81 15.21 9.26
C ASN A 11 -0.65 15.31 10.26
N LYS A 12 -0.49 14.30 11.13
CA LYS A 12 0.62 14.23 12.09
C LYS A 12 2.00 14.29 11.43
N LYS A 13 2.19 13.61 10.29
CA LYS A 13 3.45 13.64 9.54
C LYS A 13 3.68 14.95 8.83
N THR A 14 2.62 15.57 8.33
CA THR A 14 2.70 16.89 7.69
C THR A 14 3.10 17.96 8.70
N ASP A 15 2.52 17.93 9.90
CA ASP A 15 2.88 18.86 10.98
C ASP A 15 4.34 18.70 11.41
N LEU A 16 4.85 17.47 11.47
CA LEU A 16 6.27 17.20 11.76
C LEU A 16 7.22 17.69 10.66
N LEU A 17 6.82 17.59 9.39
CA LEU A 17 7.64 18.02 8.25
C LEU A 17 7.58 19.53 8.01
N LEU A 18 6.46 20.17 8.38
CA LEU A 18 6.22 21.60 8.21
C LEU A 18 6.53 22.41 9.47
N ALA A 19 6.74 21.76 10.61
CA ALA A 19 7.32 22.41 11.78
C ALA A 19 8.67 22.98 11.35
N SER A 20 8.77 24.30 11.28
CA SER A 20 9.99 25.06 11.05
C SER A 20 10.96 24.96 12.24
N ASP A 21 11.00 23.80 12.89
CA ASP A 21 11.86 23.52 14.01
C ASP A 21 13.23 23.14 13.48
N THR A 22 14.20 24.00 13.74
CA THR A 22 15.62 23.72 13.47
C THR A 22 16.15 22.54 14.29
N GLU A 23 15.42 22.12 15.34
CA GLU A 23 15.67 20.92 16.15
C GLU A 23 14.80 19.72 15.77
N ALA A 24 13.84 19.87 14.85
CA ALA A 24 13.06 18.74 14.39
C ALA A 24 14.02 17.75 13.73
N GLU A 25 14.02 16.53 14.26
CA GLU A 25 14.80 15.42 13.74
C GLU A 25 14.58 15.38 12.23
N LYS A 26 15.64 15.64 11.47
CA LYS A 26 15.59 15.66 10.01
C LYS A 26 15.31 14.24 9.54
N VAL A 27 14.04 13.88 9.50
CA VAL A 27 13.60 12.55 9.10
C VAL A 27 14.17 12.31 7.71
N THR A 28 15.10 11.37 7.62
CA THR A 28 15.65 10.99 6.34
C THR A 28 14.55 10.34 5.52
N ARG A 29 14.65 10.42 4.18
CA ARG A 29 13.67 9.78 3.29
C ARG A 29 13.52 8.28 3.59
N GLY A 30 14.59 7.61 4.03
CA GLY A 30 14.57 6.20 4.42
C GLY A 30 13.67 5.95 5.64
N GLU A 31 13.90 6.68 6.74
CA GLU A 31 13.13 6.56 7.98
C GLU A 31 11.65 6.90 7.78
N PHE A 32 11.34 7.89 6.93
CA PHE A 32 9.95 8.21 6.58
C PHE A 32 9.23 7.02 5.92
N ILE A 33 9.91 6.34 5.00
CA ILE A 33 9.35 5.19 4.27
C ILE A 33 9.22 3.98 5.19
N GLU A 34 10.19 3.73 6.08
CA GLU A 34 10.09 2.65 7.07
C GLU A 34 8.95 2.87 8.06
N ASP A 35 8.81 4.08 8.60
CA ASP A 35 7.72 4.39 9.53
C ASP A 35 6.34 4.31 8.88
N PHE A 36 6.24 4.70 7.59
CA PHE A 36 5.04 4.46 6.80
C PHE A 36 4.73 2.97 6.68
N LYS A 37 5.71 2.16 6.27
CA LYS A 37 5.54 0.70 6.16
C LYS A 37 5.17 0.07 7.50
N MET A 38 5.73 0.52 8.61
CA MET A 38 5.43 -0.02 9.94
C MET A 38 4.03 0.39 10.42
N SER A 39 3.63 1.65 10.18
CA SER A 39 2.29 2.16 10.51
C SER A 39 1.18 1.50 9.70
N PHE A 40 1.52 1.05 8.49
CA PHE A 40 0.60 0.43 7.55
C PHE A 40 1.02 -1.00 7.19
N GLN A 41 1.74 -1.71 8.05
CA GLN A 41 2.31 -3.04 7.73
C GLN A 41 1.27 -4.06 7.22
N PRO A 42 0.01 -4.09 7.73
CA PRO A 42 -1.06 -4.91 7.14
C PRO A 42 -1.55 -4.41 5.78
N LEU A 43 -1.43 -3.10 5.52
CA LEU A 43 -1.68 -2.47 4.23
C LEU A 43 -0.52 -2.71 3.26
N ASP A 44 0.71 -2.87 3.75
CA ASP A 44 1.92 -3.08 2.93
C ASP A 44 1.81 -4.43 2.20
N THR A 45 1.35 -5.49 2.86
CA THR A 45 1.09 -6.79 2.20
C THR A 45 0.00 -6.69 1.13
N ALA A 46 -1.08 -5.96 1.41
CA ALA A 46 -2.17 -5.77 0.45
C ALA A 46 -1.77 -4.83 -0.70
N LEU A 47 -1.02 -3.77 -0.43
CA LEU A 47 -0.53 -2.80 -1.42
C LEU A 47 0.54 -3.43 -2.31
N GLU A 48 1.43 -4.23 -1.73
CA GLU A 48 2.43 -5.01 -2.47
C GLU A 48 1.74 -6.03 -3.38
N ALA A 49 0.71 -6.74 -2.87
CA ALA A 49 -0.09 -7.64 -3.70
C ALA A 49 -0.85 -6.90 -4.80
N GLN A 50 -1.35 -5.68 -4.55
CA GLN A 50 -1.94 -4.80 -5.57
C GLN A 50 -0.94 -4.38 -6.65
N MET A 51 0.28 -4.00 -6.27
CA MET A 51 1.35 -3.65 -7.22
C MET A 51 1.73 -4.86 -8.07
N LYS A 52 1.93 -6.02 -7.42
CA LYS A 52 2.23 -7.28 -8.10
C LYS A 52 1.11 -7.70 -9.06
N LEU A 53 -0.16 -7.48 -8.71
CA LEU A 53 -1.30 -7.74 -9.61
C LEU A 53 -1.29 -6.82 -10.84
N ARG A 54 -0.94 -5.53 -10.69
CA ARG A 54 -0.83 -4.60 -11.83
C ARG A 54 0.29 -5.00 -12.79
N ASP A 55 1.38 -5.54 -12.25
CA ASP A 55 2.54 -5.99 -13.03
C ASP A 55 2.42 -7.44 -13.50
N LEU A 56 1.42 -8.20 -12.99
CA LEU A 56 1.19 -9.58 -13.35
C LEU A 56 0.71 -9.67 -14.80
N LYS A 57 1.49 -10.35 -15.63
CA LYS A 57 1.15 -10.61 -17.03
C LYS A 57 1.13 -12.10 -17.29
N MET A 58 0.18 -12.54 -18.09
CA MET A 58 0.16 -13.91 -18.57
C MET A 58 1.38 -14.13 -19.47
N LYS A 59 2.21 -15.11 -19.10
CA LYS A 59 3.39 -15.52 -19.87
C LYS A 59 3.04 -16.76 -20.69
N GLU A 60 3.78 -17.86 -20.50
CA GLU A 60 3.68 -19.06 -21.34
C GLU A 60 2.53 -20.00 -20.97
N ARG A 61 2.11 -20.02 -19.70
CA ARG A 61 1.04 -20.92 -19.24
C ARG A 61 -0.05 -20.21 -18.45
N ALA A 62 -1.29 -20.56 -18.79
CA ALA A 62 -2.50 -19.95 -18.21
C ALA A 62 -2.76 -20.40 -16.76
N ASP A 63 -2.38 -21.63 -16.41
CA ASP A 63 -2.55 -22.20 -15.08
C ASP A 63 -1.67 -21.50 -14.04
N GLU A 64 -0.42 -21.20 -14.38
CA GLU A 64 0.51 -20.47 -13.52
C GLU A 64 0.04 -19.03 -13.28
N TYR A 65 -0.41 -18.34 -14.34
CA TYR A 65 -1.02 -17.02 -14.21
C TYR A 65 -2.26 -17.03 -13.32
N THR A 66 -3.16 -18.00 -13.54
CA THR A 66 -4.40 -18.14 -12.77
C THR A 66 -4.11 -18.38 -11.28
N TYR A 67 -3.10 -19.20 -10.98
CA TYR A 67 -2.66 -19.46 -9.62
C TYR A 67 -2.10 -18.21 -8.94
N GLN A 68 -1.17 -17.50 -9.59
CA GLN A 68 -0.57 -16.28 -9.04
C GLN A 68 -1.59 -15.17 -8.84
N PHE A 69 -2.50 -14.99 -9.80
CA PHE A 69 -3.59 -14.02 -9.70
C PHE A 69 -4.49 -14.33 -8.50
N THR A 70 -4.94 -15.58 -8.35
CA THR A 70 -5.85 -15.99 -7.27
C THR A 70 -5.18 -15.86 -5.89
N TYR A 71 -3.88 -16.17 -5.81
CA TYR A 71 -3.11 -16.02 -4.58
C TYR A 71 -2.97 -14.55 -4.16
N LEU A 72 -2.57 -13.67 -5.08
CA LEU A 72 -2.43 -12.24 -4.80
C LEU A 72 -3.79 -11.59 -4.51
N ALA A 73 -4.85 -11.96 -5.24
CA ALA A 73 -6.19 -11.44 -5.03
C ALA A 73 -6.71 -11.72 -3.61
N LYS A 74 -6.43 -12.92 -3.05
CA LYS A 74 -6.77 -13.27 -1.66
C LYS A 74 -6.01 -12.45 -0.62
N GLN A 75 -4.80 -11.97 -0.95
CA GLN A 75 -3.97 -11.16 -0.07
C GLN A 75 -4.36 -9.69 -0.08
N THR A 76 -4.94 -9.23 -1.19
CA THR A 76 -5.55 -7.91 -1.25
C THR A 76 -6.92 -7.94 -0.57
N ARG A 77 -7.32 -6.87 0.11
CA ARG A 77 -8.74 -6.62 0.46
C ARG A 77 -9.61 -6.36 -0.78
N TYR A 78 -9.22 -6.82 -1.97
CA TYR A 78 -10.05 -6.71 -3.16
C TYR A 78 -11.32 -7.51 -2.90
N ASN A 79 -12.42 -6.80 -2.64
CA ASN A 79 -13.73 -7.39 -2.77
C ASN A 79 -13.99 -7.66 -4.26
N ASP A 80 -14.97 -8.51 -4.53
CA ASP A 80 -15.34 -8.96 -5.87
C ASP A 80 -15.55 -7.79 -6.87
N ALA A 81 -15.90 -6.59 -6.40
CA ALA A 81 -16.11 -5.41 -7.25
C ALA A 81 -14.83 -4.92 -7.95
N ALA A 82 -13.68 -5.02 -7.27
CA ALA A 82 -12.41 -4.58 -7.85
C ALA A 82 -11.80 -5.63 -8.81
N GLN A 83 -12.20 -6.91 -8.69
CA GLN A 83 -11.88 -7.94 -9.68
C GLN A 83 -12.66 -7.73 -10.99
N ILE A 84 -13.93 -7.33 -10.91
CA ILE A 84 -14.78 -7.08 -12.09
C ILE A 84 -14.21 -5.95 -12.96
N GLU A 85 -13.64 -4.92 -12.36
CA GLU A 85 -13.07 -3.78 -13.10
C GLU A 85 -11.74 -4.11 -13.79
N ALA A 86 -10.92 -5.01 -13.21
CA ALA A 86 -9.64 -5.41 -13.77
C ALA A 86 -9.74 -6.33 -15.00
N PHE A 87 -10.88 -7.03 -15.16
CA PHE A 87 -11.14 -7.95 -16.27
C PHE A 87 -12.22 -7.45 -17.25
N LYS A 88 -12.56 -6.16 -17.19
CA LYS A 88 -13.51 -5.54 -18.12
C LYS A 88 -12.84 -5.13 -19.43
#